data_AF-A0A8J9ZNL9-F1
#
_entry.id   AF-A0A8J9ZNL9-F1
#
_cell.length_a   1.000
_cell.length_b   1.000
_cell.length_c   1.000
_cell.angle_alpha   90.00
_cell.angle_beta   90.00
_cell.angle_gamma   90.00
#
_symmetry.space_group_name_H-M   'P 1'
#
loop_
_entity.id
_entity.type
_entity.pdbx_description
1 polymer ?
#
loop_
_entity_poly.entity_id
_entity_poly.type
_entity_poly.pdbx_seq_one_letter_code
_entity_poly.pdbx_strand_id
1 'polypeptide(L)'
;MQLCYRWYADEDGGQCGSGGGGGPNGEFCAAVKRNYYRDDTDGRGGGCRMSWRLKLPYNAPAWARDLNLCYYWYPDGDGGQCGGGVSRQLCARANSYTPYYRDDTDNRGGGCRMSWGIKLN
;
A
#
# COMPACT_ATOMS: atom_id res chain seq x y z
N MET A 1 17.80 -3.78 2.14
CA MET A 1 16.36 -3.92 2.41
C MET A 1 15.64 -2.75 1.78
N GLN A 2 14.50 -2.99 1.14
CA GLN A 2 13.67 -1.96 0.52
C GLN A 2 12.21 -2.18 0.90
N LEU A 3 11.46 -1.09 1.11
CA LEU A 3 10.00 -1.16 1.11
C LEU A 3 9.55 -0.99 -0.34
N CYS A 4 8.93 -2.04 -0.88
CA CYS A 4 8.31 -2.01 -2.17
C CYS A 4 6.80 -1.82 -2.03
N TYR A 5 6.24 -1.07 -2.95
CA TYR A 5 4.81 -0.92 -3.10
C TYR A 5 4.46 -1.06 -4.57
N ARG A 6 3.31 -1.63 -4.82
CA ARG A 6 2.73 -1.71 -6.16
C ARG A 6 1.30 -1.25 -6.11
N TRP A 7 0.83 -0.73 -7.23
CA TRP A 7 -0.51 -0.20 -7.34
C TRP A 7 -1.14 -0.54 -8.68
N TYR A 8 -2.47 -0.46 -8.69
CA TYR A 8 -3.25 -0.26 -9.88
C TYR A 8 -4.43 0.66 -9.56
N ALA A 9 -4.75 1.55 -10.50
CA ALA A 9 -5.91 2.41 -10.45
C ALA A 9 -7.11 1.66 -11.05
N ASP A 10 -8.28 1.80 -10.41
CA ASP A 10 -9.51 1.20 -10.93
C ASP A 10 -10.02 1.93 -12.19
N GLU A 11 -9.85 3.26 -12.26
CA GLU A 11 -10.37 4.09 -13.37
C GLU A 11 -9.34 5.14 -13.81
N ASP A 12 -9.06 6.13 -12.98
CA ASP A 12 -8.11 7.21 -13.30
C ASP A 12 -6.69 6.85 -12.85
N GLY A 13 -5.84 6.49 -13.82
CA GLY A 13 -4.43 6.17 -13.60
C GLY A 13 -3.64 7.26 -12.88
N GLY A 14 -4.06 8.52 -12.95
CA GLY A 14 -3.37 9.64 -12.30
C GLY A 14 -3.53 9.71 -10.78
N GLN A 15 -4.47 8.94 -10.19
CA GLN A 15 -4.77 8.99 -8.75
C GLN A 15 -3.75 8.25 -7.88
N CYS A 16 -3.01 7.30 -8.48
CA CYS A 16 -2.13 6.40 -7.74
C CYS A 16 -0.70 6.46 -8.28
N GLY A 17 0.30 6.54 -7.40
CA GLY A 17 1.69 6.26 -7.79
C GLY A 17 2.75 7.12 -7.12
N SER A 18 3.99 6.98 -7.57
CA SER A 18 5.14 7.80 -7.13
C SER A 18 5.17 9.11 -7.92
N GLY A 19 5.44 10.23 -7.24
CA GLY A 19 5.39 11.60 -7.74
C GLY A 19 5.62 11.79 -9.25
N GLY A 20 4.61 12.34 -9.93
CA GLY A 20 4.69 12.76 -11.35
C GLY A 20 3.72 12.09 -12.33
N GLY A 21 2.86 11.18 -11.87
CA GLY A 21 1.92 10.45 -12.73
C GLY A 21 2.38 9.01 -12.95
N GLY A 22 1.89 8.12 -12.10
CA GLY A 22 1.91 6.69 -12.42
C GLY A 22 0.92 6.45 -13.56
N GLY A 23 1.23 5.55 -14.48
CA GLY A 23 0.20 4.99 -15.35
C GLY A 23 -0.85 4.22 -14.53
N PRO A 24 -1.79 3.51 -15.18
CA PRO A 24 -2.86 2.77 -14.49
C PRO A 24 -2.34 1.69 -13.52
N ASN A 25 -1.05 1.36 -13.55
CA ASN A 25 -0.42 0.45 -12.62
C ASN A 25 1.10 0.70 -12.54
N GLY A 26 1.73 0.24 -11.46
CA GLY A 26 3.17 0.36 -11.29
C GLY A 26 3.72 -0.38 -10.06
N GLU A 27 5.04 -0.47 -9.98
CA GLU A 27 5.78 -0.93 -8.81
C GLU A 27 6.93 0.05 -8.54
N PHE A 28 7.13 0.35 -7.26
CA PHE A 28 8.23 1.17 -6.80
C PHE A 28 8.85 0.58 -5.55
N CYS A 29 10.18 0.64 -5.44
CA CYS A 29 10.92 0.16 -4.28
C CYS A 29 11.87 1.24 -3.75
N ALA A 30 11.65 1.66 -2.50
CA ALA A 30 12.50 2.63 -1.83
C ALA A 30 13.41 1.99 -0.78
N ALA A 31 14.64 2.48 -0.69
CA ALA A 31 15.43 2.34 0.52
C ALA A 31 14.82 3.20 1.64
N VAL A 32 15.04 2.81 2.90
CA VAL A 32 14.52 3.49 4.09
C VAL A 32 14.78 5.01 4.02
N LYS A 33 13.75 5.83 4.27
CA LYS A 33 13.75 7.31 4.18
C LYS A 33 13.97 7.91 2.77
N ARG A 34 13.56 7.23 1.69
CA ARG A 34 13.53 7.84 0.35
C ARG A 34 12.15 7.74 -0.30
N ASN A 35 11.72 8.85 -0.93
CA ASN A 35 10.55 9.00 -1.80
C ASN A 35 9.18 8.89 -1.11
N TYR A 36 8.21 9.63 -1.63
CA TYR A 36 6.82 9.65 -1.17
C TYR A 36 5.93 8.85 -2.12
N TYR A 37 4.97 8.13 -1.54
CA TYR A 37 3.81 7.62 -2.27
C TYR A 37 2.79 8.77 -2.35
N ARG A 38 2.20 8.99 -3.54
CA ARG A 38 1.07 9.90 -3.71
C ARG A 38 -0.21 9.07 -3.71
N ASP A 39 -1.06 9.39 -2.74
CA ASP A 39 -2.47 9.02 -2.70
C ASP A 39 -3.25 10.29 -3.03
N ASP A 40 -3.76 10.40 -4.27
CA ASP A 40 -4.40 11.61 -4.77
C ASP A 40 -5.88 11.39 -4.98
N THR A 41 -6.62 11.51 -3.89
CA THR A 41 -8.06 11.28 -3.81
C THR A 41 -8.79 12.61 -3.92
N ASP A 42 -8.46 13.39 -4.94
CA ASP A 42 -8.87 14.80 -5.12
C ASP A 42 -10.30 14.95 -5.69
N GLY A 43 -11.20 14.05 -5.32
CA GLY A 43 -12.61 14.13 -5.72
C GLY A 43 -12.90 13.63 -7.15
N ARG A 44 -12.01 12.82 -7.70
CA ARG A 44 -12.26 12.08 -8.95
C ARG A 44 -12.79 10.69 -8.61
N GLY A 45 -13.67 10.16 -9.46
CA GLY A 45 -14.17 8.78 -9.33
C GLY A 45 -13.05 7.77 -9.58
N GLY A 46 -13.12 6.62 -8.93
CA GLY A 46 -12.10 5.58 -8.99
C GLY A 46 -11.50 5.28 -7.62
N GLY A 47 -10.48 4.42 -7.61
CA GLY A 47 -9.79 4.05 -6.41
C GLY A 47 -8.39 3.51 -6.70
N CYS A 48 -7.56 3.55 -5.68
CA CYS A 48 -6.21 3.00 -5.68
C CYS A 48 -6.18 1.67 -5.00
N ARG A 49 -5.61 0.67 -5.66
CA ARG A 49 -5.39 -0.63 -5.03
C ARG A 49 -3.91 -0.82 -4.80
N MET A 50 -3.54 -0.98 -3.54
CA MET A 50 -2.15 -0.98 -3.10
C MET A 50 -1.76 -2.28 -2.41
N SER A 51 -0.50 -2.68 -2.59
CA SER A 51 0.07 -3.87 -1.99
C SER A 51 1.54 -3.62 -1.65
N TRP A 52 1.97 -4.09 -0.48
CA TRP A 52 3.28 -3.76 0.10
C TRP A 52 4.15 -5.00 0.26
N ARG A 53 5.47 -4.84 0.15
CA ARG A 53 6.47 -5.90 0.34
C ARG A 53 7.72 -5.36 1.01
N LEU A 54 8.23 -6.10 2.00
CA LEU A 54 9.59 -5.91 2.49
C LEU A 54 10.57 -6.74 1.63
N LYS A 55 11.30 -6.08 0.73
CA LYS A 55 12.26 -6.74 -0.17
C LYS A 55 13.62 -6.86 0.51
N LEU A 56 14.13 -8.08 0.59
CA LEU A 56 15.43 -8.42 1.16
C LEU A 56 16.38 -8.97 0.08
N PRO A 57 17.69 -8.70 0.17
CA PRO A 57 18.66 -9.33 -0.72
C PRO A 57 18.80 -10.82 -0.40
N TYR A 58 19.30 -11.61 -1.36
CA TYR A 58 19.46 -13.07 -1.21
C TYR A 58 20.37 -13.45 -0.03
N ASN A 59 21.37 -12.63 0.26
CA ASN A 59 22.33 -12.82 1.36
C ASN A 59 21.82 -12.26 2.71
N ALA A 60 20.54 -11.89 2.82
CA ALA A 60 19.97 -11.46 4.09
C ALA A 60 20.06 -12.58 5.15
N PRO A 61 20.35 -12.23 6.41
CA PRO A 61 20.44 -13.21 7.49
C PRO A 61 19.11 -13.94 7.70
N ALA A 62 19.18 -15.17 8.22
CA ALA A 62 18.00 -16.05 8.35
C ALA A 62 16.85 -15.36 9.09
N TRP A 63 17.13 -14.71 10.23
CA TRP A 63 16.12 -14.00 11.02
C TRP A 63 15.36 -12.94 10.21
N ALA A 64 16.02 -12.28 9.24
CA ALA A 64 15.38 -11.24 8.44
C ALA A 64 14.37 -11.85 7.46
N ARG A 65 14.60 -13.08 7.00
CA ARG A 65 13.69 -13.79 6.08
C ARG A 65 12.37 -14.21 6.77
N ASP A 66 12.35 -14.19 8.10
CA ASP A 66 11.17 -14.49 8.93
C ASP A 66 10.41 -13.23 9.36
N LEU A 67 10.85 -12.05 8.92
CA LEU A 67 10.12 -10.81 9.15
C LEU A 67 8.83 -10.78 8.32
N ASN A 68 7.77 -10.25 8.92
CA ASN A 68 6.54 -9.86 8.27
C ASN A 68 6.43 -8.34 8.20
N LEU A 69 6.03 -7.82 7.04
CA LEU A 69 5.49 -6.48 6.92
C LEU A 69 3.98 -6.55 7.10
N CYS A 70 3.45 -5.77 8.04
CA CYS A 70 2.02 -5.65 8.29
C CYS A 70 1.55 -4.23 8.01
N TYR A 71 0.46 -4.12 7.27
CA TYR A 71 -0.28 -2.91 6.99
C TYR A 71 -1.60 -2.94 7.75
N TYR A 72 -1.92 -1.86 8.44
CA TYR A 72 -3.16 -1.68 9.20
C TYR A 72 -3.92 -0.50 8.66
N TRP A 73 -5.24 -0.62 8.59
CA TRP A 73 -6.08 0.46 8.12
C TRP A 73 -7.44 0.52 8.81
N TYR A 74 -7.99 1.73 8.89
CA TYR A 74 -9.32 1.99 9.45
C TYR A 74 -9.97 3.20 8.77
N PRO A 75 -11.22 3.12 8.29
CA PRO A 75 -11.96 4.20 7.67
C PRO A 75 -12.45 5.16 8.73
N ASP A 76 -12.27 6.43 8.48
CA ASP A 76 -12.93 7.50 9.21
C ASP A 76 -14.21 7.83 8.47
N GLY A 77 -15.35 7.38 8.99
CA GLY A 77 -16.66 7.58 8.37
C GLY A 77 -17.14 6.36 7.58
N ASP A 78 -17.32 6.51 6.27
CA ASP A 78 -17.88 5.46 5.40
C ASP A 78 -16.93 4.27 5.27
N GLY A 79 -17.35 3.12 5.83
CA GLY A 79 -16.56 1.90 5.83
C GLY A 79 -16.28 1.33 4.44
N GLY A 80 -17.03 1.72 3.42
CA GLY A 80 -16.84 1.28 2.03
C GLY A 80 -15.67 1.93 1.31
N GLN A 81 -15.16 3.05 1.81
CA GLN A 81 -14.07 3.81 1.17
C GLN A 81 -12.70 3.15 1.31
N CYS A 82 -12.52 2.26 2.28
CA CYS A 82 -11.21 1.71 2.57
C CYS A 82 -11.28 0.17 2.59
N GLY A 83 -10.21 -0.49 2.17
CA GLY A 83 -10.00 -1.93 2.25
C GLY A 83 -10.53 -2.76 1.10
N GLY A 84 -11.66 -2.40 0.48
CA GLY A 84 -12.25 -3.24 -0.58
C GLY A 84 -12.57 -4.67 -0.12
N GLY A 85 -12.97 -4.84 1.15
CA GLY A 85 -13.41 -6.12 1.73
C GLY A 85 -12.32 -6.97 2.39
N VAL A 86 -11.06 -6.51 2.42
CA VAL A 86 -9.97 -7.23 3.08
C VAL A 86 -9.96 -7.05 4.61
N SER A 87 -9.12 -7.83 5.30
CA SER A 87 -8.91 -7.69 6.75
C SER A 87 -8.31 -6.32 7.11
N ARG A 88 -8.62 -5.83 8.32
CA ARG A 88 -8.04 -4.62 8.94
C ARG A 88 -6.53 -4.67 9.09
N GLN A 89 -5.96 -5.87 9.08
CA GLN A 89 -4.53 -6.12 9.15
C GLN A 89 -4.15 -7.04 7.98
N LEU A 90 -3.22 -6.56 7.15
CA LEU A 90 -2.67 -7.30 6.01
C LEU A 90 -1.19 -7.52 6.27
N CYS A 91 -0.78 -8.76 6.44
CA CYS A 91 0.63 -9.10 6.63
C CYS A 91 1.16 -9.92 5.46
N ALA A 92 2.45 -9.75 5.15
CA ALA A 92 3.19 -10.58 4.23
C ALA A 92 4.60 -10.83 4.74
N ARG A 93 5.07 -12.07 4.57
CA ARG A 93 6.46 -12.43 4.82
C ARG A 93 7.38 -11.64 3.90
N ALA A 94 8.60 -11.39 4.35
CA ALA A 94 9.64 -10.77 3.55
C ALA A 94 9.74 -11.44 2.16
N ASN A 95 9.95 -10.62 1.14
CA ASN A 95 9.91 -10.97 -0.29
C ASN A 95 8.53 -11.34 -0.87
N SER A 96 7.46 -11.35 -0.08
CA SER A 96 6.07 -11.51 -0.54
C SER A 96 5.29 -10.20 -0.43
N TYR A 97 4.26 -10.07 -1.27
CA TYR A 97 3.34 -8.94 -1.27
C TYR A 97 2.14 -9.20 -0.36
N THR A 98 1.66 -8.18 0.36
CA THR A 98 0.38 -8.24 1.07
C THR A 98 -0.78 -8.42 0.08
N PRO A 99 -1.95 -8.91 0.52
CA PRO A 99 -3.18 -8.71 -0.24
C PRO A 99 -3.37 -7.25 -0.64
N TYR A 100 -4.11 -7.01 -1.71
CA TYR A 100 -4.43 -5.65 -2.14
C TYR A 100 -5.41 -5.02 -1.17
N TYR A 101 -4.99 -3.90 -0.58
CA TYR A 101 -5.88 -2.93 0.03
C TYR A 101 -6.46 -2.04 -1.08
N ARG A 102 -7.71 -1.61 -0.96
CA ARG A 102 -8.32 -0.63 -1.86
C ARG A 102 -8.62 0.66 -1.11
N ASP A 103 -8.06 1.76 -1.56
CA ASP A 103 -8.53 3.09 -1.24
C ASP A 103 -9.51 3.56 -2.30
N ASP A 104 -10.67 3.98 -1.87
CA ASP A 104 -11.80 4.46 -2.66
C ASP A 104 -12.39 5.69 -1.95
N THR A 105 -11.54 6.45 -1.25
CA THR A 105 -11.93 7.80 -0.82
C THR A 105 -12.08 8.65 -2.08
N ASP A 106 -13.29 8.75 -2.57
CA ASP A 106 -13.68 9.62 -3.67
C ASP A 106 -14.21 10.96 -3.10
N ASN A 107 -15.17 11.60 -3.77
CA ASN A 107 -15.85 12.81 -3.28
C ASN A 107 -16.63 12.65 -1.95
N ARG A 108 -16.68 11.45 -1.36
CA ARG A 108 -17.38 11.23 -0.10
C ARG A 108 -16.54 11.73 1.08
N GLY A 109 -17.21 12.34 2.07
CA GLY A 109 -16.55 12.75 3.31
C GLY A 109 -16.01 11.55 4.09
N GLY A 110 -14.77 11.66 4.58
CA GLY A 110 -14.10 10.60 5.32
C GLY A 110 -12.60 10.58 5.09
N GLY A 111 -12.00 9.40 5.24
CA GLY A 111 -10.59 9.16 4.99
C GLY A 111 -10.15 7.79 5.49
N CYS A 112 -8.94 7.37 5.15
CA CYS A 112 -8.39 6.10 5.61
C CYS A 112 -7.19 6.36 6.52
N ARG A 113 -7.27 5.96 7.80
CA ARG A 113 -6.10 5.90 8.69
C ARG A 113 -5.29 4.68 8.34
N MET A 114 -4.00 4.88 8.17
CA MET A 114 -3.08 3.84 7.73
C MET A 114 -1.84 3.80 8.60
N SER A 115 -1.36 2.60 8.91
CA SER A 115 -0.05 2.43 9.53
C SER A 115 0.64 1.14 9.07
N TRP A 116 1.96 1.12 9.19
CA TRP A 116 2.78 -0.03 8.82
C TRP A 116 3.65 -0.44 10.02
N GLY A 117 3.88 -1.74 10.14
CA GLY A 117 4.76 -2.30 11.15
C GLY A 117 5.54 -3.49 10.61
N ILE A 118 6.75 -3.68 11.11
CA ILE A 118 7.56 -4.87 10.85
C ILE A 118 7.57 -5.70 12.14
N LYS A 119 7.24 -6.99 12.04
CA LYS A 119 7.26 -7.92 13.18
C LYS A 119 7.95 -9.22 12.79
N LEU A 120 8.47 -9.94 13.78
CA LEU A 120 8.83 -11.35 13.58
C LEU A 120 7.54 -12.15 13.40
N ASN A 121 7.57 -13.14 12.50
CA ASN A 121 6.48 -14.08 12.34
C ASN A 121 6.36 -15.03 13.53
#